data_AF-A0A1G3L5E1-F1
#
_entry.id   AF-A0A1G3L5E1-F1
#
_cell.length_a   1.000
_cell.length_b   1.000
_cell.length_c   1.000
_cell.angle_alpha   90.00
_cell.angle_beta   90.00
_cell.angle_gamma   90.00
#
_symmetry.space_group_name_H-M   'P 1'
#
loop_
_entity.id
_entity.type
_entity.pdbx_description
1 polymer ?
#
loop_
_entity_poly.entity_id
_entity_poly.type
_entity_poly.pdbx_seq_one_letter_code
_entity_poly.pdbx_strand_id
1 'polypeptide(L)'
;MVLILGLSMLFCKLETDLKTFRYLKEYLNFIKDNKTLQSKTILFLDNKIQHEELQAHLFLQSIDPSEDSNRKHKEIEEWIKNNAKSFRQYLSSIKLLACVSYTKGFKSSEDLSFDDFSKLCKEINELKNVLIDHIF
;
A
#
# COMPACT_ATOMS: atom_id res chain seq x y z
N MET A 1 33.99 8.51 -5.37
CA MET A 1 32.92 9.22 -4.64
C MET A 1 31.59 8.77 -5.24
N VAL A 2 31.00 7.71 -4.68
CA VAL A 2 29.74 7.15 -5.20
C VAL A 2 28.61 7.99 -4.61
N LEU A 3 27.95 8.76 -5.47
CA LEU A 3 26.67 9.40 -5.16
C LEU A 3 25.63 8.28 -5.00
N ILE A 4 25.44 7.80 -3.76
CA ILE A 4 24.24 7.06 -3.38
C ILE A 4 23.10 8.10 -3.37
N LEU A 5 22.60 8.41 -4.57
CA LEU A 5 21.42 9.22 -4.76
C LEU A 5 20.22 8.45 -4.23
N GLY A 6 19.92 8.66 -2.95
CA GLY A 6 18.64 8.43 -2.30
C GLY A 6 17.90 7.15 -2.69
N LEU A 7 18.31 6.01 -2.12
CA LEU A 7 17.40 4.90 -1.84
C LEU A 7 16.31 5.42 -0.89
N SER A 8 15.32 6.12 -1.43
CA SER A 8 14.22 6.67 -0.65
C SER A 8 13.40 5.53 -0.10
N MET A 9 13.57 5.21 1.19
CA MET A 9 12.86 4.19 1.98
C MET A 9 11.78 3.44 1.19
N LEU A 10 12.11 2.25 0.68
CA LEU A 10 11.17 1.42 -0.09
C LEU A 10 9.97 0.95 0.75
N PHE A 11 10.10 1.04 2.07
CA PHE A 11 9.07 0.69 3.04
C PHE A 11 8.87 1.82 4.05
N CYS A 12 7.62 2.08 4.41
CA CYS A 12 7.23 2.96 5.50
C CYS A 12 6.79 2.14 6.73
N LYS A 13 6.41 2.85 7.80
CA LYS A 13 5.83 2.19 8.98
C LYS A 13 4.42 1.74 8.61
N LEU A 14 4.09 0.48 8.91
CA LEU A 14 2.73 -0.05 8.75
C LEU A 14 1.83 0.49 9.86
N GLU A 15 0.67 0.98 9.48
CA GLU A 15 -0.37 1.45 10.39
C GLU A 15 -1.24 0.26 10.83
N THR A 16 -1.69 0.27 12.08
CA THR A 16 -2.55 -0.77 12.64
C THR A 16 -3.99 -0.29 12.66
N ASP A 17 -4.57 -0.15 11.46
CA ASP A 17 -5.95 0.30 11.27
C ASP A 17 -6.74 -0.60 10.32
N LEU A 18 -8.05 -0.34 10.24
CA LEU A 18 -8.96 -1.12 9.41
C LEU A 18 -8.72 -0.92 7.91
N LYS A 19 -8.23 0.25 7.49
CA LYS A 19 -7.99 0.55 6.06
C LYS A 19 -6.79 -0.24 5.56
N THR A 20 -5.69 -0.24 6.31
CA THR A 20 -4.48 -1.03 6.09
C THR A 20 -4.82 -2.52 6.06
N PHE A 21 -5.62 -2.97 7.03
CA PHE A 21 -6.06 -4.36 7.11
C PHE A 21 -6.89 -4.77 5.89
N ARG A 22 -7.81 -3.90 5.45
CA ARG A 22 -8.59 -4.11 4.22
C ARG A 22 -7.68 -4.27 3.00
N TYR A 23 -6.71 -3.38 2.82
CA TYR A 23 -5.77 -3.48 1.70
C TYR A 23 -4.94 -4.75 1.75
N LEU A 24 -4.45 -5.14 2.93
CA LEU A 24 -3.75 -6.40 3.11
C LEU A 24 -4.61 -7.59 2.65
N LYS A 25 -5.90 -7.61 3.01
CA LYS A 25 -6.83 -8.65 2.57
C LYS A 25 -7.00 -8.70 1.05
N GLU A 26 -7.06 -7.54 0.39
CA GLU A 26 -7.11 -7.48 -1.08
C GLU A 26 -5.85 -8.08 -1.71
N TYR A 27 -4.66 -7.78 -1.17
CA TYR A 27 -3.41 -8.39 -1.65
C TYR A 27 -3.32 -9.89 -1.35
N LEU A 28 -3.81 -10.36 -0.20
CA LEU A 28 -3.82 -11.79 0.13
C LEU A 28 -4.73 -12.59 -0.81
N ASN A 29 -5.93 -12.09 -1.07
CA ASN A 29 -6.83 -12.71 -2.04
C ASN A 29 -6.23 -12.67 -3.45
N PHE A 30 -5.59 -11.55 -3.82
CA PHE A 30 -4.89 -11.45 -5.09
C PHE A 30 -3.79 -12.52 -5.24
N ILE A 31 -2.97 -12.75 -4.21
CA ILE A 31 -1.91 -13.77 -4.21
C ILE A 31 -2.52 -15.19 -4.31
N LYS A 32 -3.61 -15.45 -3.59
CA LYS A 32 -4.35 -16.72 -3.63
C LYS A 32 -4.83 -17.05 -5.05
N ASP A 33 -5.44 -16.06 -5.70
CA ASP A 33 -6.08 -16.24 -7.01
C ASP A 33 -5.06 -16.23 -8.16
N ASN A 34 -3.89 -15.61 -7.95
CA ASN A 34 -2.84 -15.46 -8.95
C ASN A 34 -1.53 -16.13 -8.50
N LYS A 35 -1.45 -17.46 -8.68
CA LYS A 35 -0.26 -18.27 -8.35
C LYS A 35 1.04 -17.79 -9.02
N THR A 36 0.92 -17.04 -10.11
CA THR A 36 2.02 -16.29 -10.75
C THR A 36 1.69 -14.80 -10.71
N LEU A 37 2.51 -14.03 -10.01
CA LEU A 37 2.44 -12.57 -9.99
C LEU A 37 2.81 -12.02 -11.38
N GLN A 38 1.83 -11.90 -12.27
CA GLN A 38 2.01 -11.08 -13.45
C GLN A 38 2.05 -9.61 -13.01
N SER A 39 3.14 -8.91 -13.32
CA SER A 39 3.39 -7.52 -12.92
C SER A 39 2.27 -6.55 -13.33
N LYS A 40 1.56 -6.84 -14.43
CA LYS A 40 0.43 -6.04 -14.91
C LYS A 40 -0.79 -6.13 -14.00
N THR A 41 -1.06 -7.29 -13.40
CA THR A 41 -2.26 -7.51 -12.59
C THR A 41 -2.12 -6.88 -11.20
N ILE A 42 -0.91 -6.87 -10.63
CA ILE A 42 -0.66 -6.18 -9.36
C ILE A 42 -0.69 -4.66 -9.52
N LEU A 43 -0.24 -4.15 -10.67
CA LEU A 43 -0.37 -2.73 -11.01
C LEU A 43 -1.84 -2.29 -11.05
N PHE A 44 -2.74 -3.14 -11.55
CA PHE A 44 -4.17 -2.86 -11.56
C PHE A 44 -4.74 -2.72 -10.14
N LEU A 45 -4.34 -3.60 -9.21
CA LEU A 45 -4.75 -3.50 -7.81
C LEU A 45 -4.19 -2.24 -7.14
N ASP A 46 -2.91 -1.92 -7.35
CA ASP A 46 -2.29 -0.69 -6.84
C ASP A 46 -3.05 0.55 -7.35
N ASN A 47 -3.39 0.60 -8.64
CA ASN A 47 -4.13 1.71 -9.25
C ASN A 47 -5.57 1.81 -8.72
N LYS A 48 -6.24 0.68 -8.48
CA LYS A 48 -7.58 0.64 -7.87
C LYS A 48 -7.54 1.28 -6.48
N ILE A 49 -6.61 0.85 -5.63
CA ILE A 49 -6.46 1.39 -4.28
C ILE A 49 -6.10 2.89 -4.31
N GLN A 50 -5.21 3.30 -5.21
CA GLN A 50 -4.89 4.72 -5.42
C GLN A 50 -6.09 5.54 -5.84
N HIS A 51 -6.92 5.01 -6.75
CA HIS A 51 -8.13 5.67 -7.20
C HIS A 51 -9.11 5.86 -6.03
N GLU A 52 -9.32 4.84 -5.20
CA GLU A 52 -10.19 4.93 -4.02
C GLU A 52 -9.73 6.02 -3.05
N GLU A 53 -8.42 6.14 -2.79
CA GLU A 53 -7.89 7.19 -1.92
C GLU A 53 -8.04 8.58 -2.51
N LEU A 54 -7.82 8.72 -3.82
CA LEU A 54 -8.04 9.99 -4.51
C LEU A 54 -9.52 10.40 -4.45
N GLN A 55 -10.45 9.46 -4.63
CA GLN A 55 -11.88 9.74 -4.51
C GLN A 55 -12.26 10.17 -3.08
N ALA A 56 -11.72 9.49 -2.07
CA ALA A 56 -11.94 9.86 -0.68
C ALA A 56 -11.41 11.28 -0.38
N HIS A 57 -10.24 11.64 -0.93
CA HIS A 57 -9.68 12.99 -0.82
C HIS A 57 -10.60 14.04 -1.45
N LEU A 58 -11.04 13.83 -2.70
CA LEU A 58 -11.94 14.75 -3.39
C LEU A 58 -13.25 14.96 -2.62
N PHE A 59 -13.82 13.87 -2.09
CA PHE A 59 -15.01 13.94 -1.26
C PHE A 59 -14.80 14.79 0.00
N LEU A 60 -13.67 14.63 0.70
CA LEU A 60 -13.32 15.45 1.88
C LEU A 60 -13.12 16.92 1.54
N GLN A 61 -12.68 17.24 0.32
CA GLN A 61 -12.58 18.61 -0.19
C GLN A 61 -13.93 19.18 -0.68
N SER A 62 -15.03 18.44 -0.50
CA SER A 62 -16.36 18.79 -1.03
C SER A 62 -16.32 19.03 -2.55
N ILE A 63 -15.52 18.23 -3.27
CA ILE A 63 -15.45 18.23 -4.73
C ILE A 63 -16.19 16.98 -5.22
N ASP A 64 -17.17 17.18 -6.10
CA ASP A 64 -17.93 16.06 -6.66
C ASP A 64 -17.04 15.23 -7.60
N PRO A 65 -16.87 13.92 -7.36
CA PRO A 65 -16.19 13.00 -8.26
C PRO A 65 -16.65 13.01 -9.72
N SER A 66 -17.93 13.33 -9.95
CA SER A 66 -18.58 13.34 -11.26
C SER A 66 -18.46 14.68 -11.99
N GLU A 67 -18.08 15.75 -11.29
CA GLU A 67 -17.87 17.07 -11.86
C GLU A 67 -16.61 17.07 -12.75
N ASP A 68 -16.69 17.71 -13.91
CA ASP A 68 -15.53 17.98 -14.77
C ASP A 68 -15.19 19.47 -14.68
N SER A 69 -14.25 19.84 -13.80
CA SER A 69 -13.89 21.23 -13.56
C SER A 69 -12.40 21.46 -13.33
N ASN A 70 -11.95 22.67 -13.66
CA ASN A 70 -10.56 23.09 -13.45
C ASN A 70 -10.12 23.00 -11.98
N ARG A 71 -11.07 23.18 -11.04
CA ARG A 71 -10.80 23.03 -9.61
C ARG A 71 -10.44 21.59 -9.27
N LYS A 72 -11.22 20.62 -9.74
CA LYS A 72 -10.96 19.20 -9.55
C LYS A 72 -9.61 18.78 -10.16
N HIS A 73 -9.33 19.20 -11.39
CA HIS A 73 -8.07 18.87 -12.04
C HIS A 73 -6.85 19.36 -11.26
N LYS A 74 -6.88 20.62 -10.80
CA LYS A 74 -5.81 21.18 -9.96
C LYS A 74 -5.63 20.43 -8.64
N GLU A 75 -6.74 20.09 -7.97
CA GLU A 75 -6.69 19.33 -6.73
C GLU A 75 -6.07 17.95 -6.93
N ILE A 76 -6.43 17.25 -8.02
CA ILE A 76 -5.84 15.95 -8.36
C ILE A 76 -4.34 16.08 -8.62
N GLU A 77 -3.91 17.08 -9.40
CA GLU A 77 -2.49 17.31 -9.71
C GLU A 77 -1.68 17.60 -8.44
N GLU A 78 -2.21 18.46 -7.56
CA GLU A 78 -1.57 18.78 -6.27
C GLU A 78 -1.50 17.55 -5.36
N TRP A 79 -2.59 16.79 -5.27
CA TRP A 79 -2.61 15.56 -4.47
C TRP A 79 -1.58 14.55 -4.98
N ILE A 80 -1.52 14.31 -6.29
CA ILE A 80 -0.54 13.39 -6.89
C ILE A 80 0.88 13.86 -6.60
N LYS A 81 1.17 15.15 -6.81
CA LYS A 81 2.49 15.73 -6.58
C LYS A 81 2.95 15.53 -5.13
N ASN A 82 2.04 15.68 -4.17
CA ASN A 82 2.36 15.62 -2.75
C ASN A 82 2.34 14.19 -2.17
N ASN A 83 1.51 13.29 -2.71
CA ASN A 83 1.21 12.01 -2.06
C ASN A 83 1.69 10.77 -2.84
N ALA A 84 1.85 10.84 -4.16
CA ALA A 84 2.06 9.63 -4.97
C ALA A 84 3.31 8.83 -4.58
N LYS A 85 4.39 9.50 -4.18
CA LYS A 85 5.62 8.82 -3.73
C LYS A 85 5.41 8.08 -2.42
N SER A 86 4.92 8.77 -1.39
CA SER A 86 4.66 8.21 -0.06
C SER A 86 3.64 7.08 -0.13
N PHE A 87 2.60 7.24 -0.96
CA PHE A 87 1.57 6.24 -1.13
C PHE A 87 2.10 4.97 -1.82
N ARG A 88 2.98 5.09 -2.82
CA ARG A 88 3.65 3.91 -3.41
C ARG A 88 4.50 3.16 -2.39
N GLN A 89 5.23 3.87 -1.52
CA GLN A 89 6.01 3.25 -0.44
C GLN A 89 5.10 2.53 0.58
N TYR A 90 3.95 3.12 0.86
CA TYR A 90 2.92 2.52 1.70
C TYR A 90 2.38 1.22 1.11
N LEU A 91 1.96 1.22 -0.16
CA LEU A 91 1.52 0.00 -0.84
C LEU A 91 2.64 -1.06 -0.90
N SER A 92 3.90 -0.66 -1.12
CA SER A 92 5.04 -1.60 -1.06
C SER A 92 5.20 -2.27 0.31
N SER A 93 4.93 -1.54 1.39
CA SER A 93 4.98 -2.08 2.76
C SER A 93 3.85 -3.07 2.99
N ILE A 94 2.65 -2.78 2.50
CA ILE A 94 1.50 -3.70 2.59
C ILE A 94 1.76 -4.96 1.75
N LYS A 95 2.35 -4.84 0.56
CA LYS A 95 2.73 -5.98 -0.27
C LYS A 95 3.75 -6.89 0.43
N LEU A 96 4.74 -6.30 1.10
CA LEU A 96 5.68 -7.06 1.93
C LEU A 96 4.94 -7.81 3.06
N LEU A 97 4.05 -7.11 3.78
CA LEU A 97 3.22 -7.73 4.81
C LEU A 97 2.35 -8.87 4.25
N ALA A 98 1.80 -8.73 3.06
CA ALA A 98 1.03 -9.78 2.39
C ALA A 98 1.90 -11.01 2.08
N CYS A 99 3.12 -10.80 1.57
CA CYS A 99 4.08 -11.89 1.34
C CYS A 99 4.44 -12.61 2.65
N VAL A 100 4.79 -11.85 3.70
CA VAL A 100 5.12 -12.42 5.03
C VAL A 100 3.93 -13.21 5.58
N SER A 101 2.73 -12.63 5.55
CA SER A 101 1.49 -13.29 6.02
C SER A 101 1.26 -14.60 5.26
N TYR A 102 1.40 -14.58 3.93
CA TYR A 102 1.24 -15.77 3.09
C TYR A 102 2.26 -16.85 3.44
N THR A 103 3.53 -16.48 3.68
CA THR A 103 4.57 -17.45 4.09
C THR A 103 4.33 -18.04 5.49
N LYS A 104 3.72 -17.27 6.40
CA LYS A 104 3.32 -17.73 7.74
C LYS A 104 2.08 -18.62 7.77
N GLY A 105 1.40 -18.82 6.63
CA GLY A 105 0.27 -19.73 6.50
C GLY A 105 -1.09 -19.07 6.33
N PHE A 106 -1.18 -17.74 6.35
CA PHE A 106 -2.41 -17.01 6.06
C PHE A 106 -2.62 -16.92 4.55
N LYS A 107 -3.31 -17.91 3.96
CA LYS A 107 -3.41 -18.08 2.50
C LYS A 107 -4.55 -17.27 1.88
N SER A 108 -5.45 -16.72 2.69
CA SER A 108 -6.59 -15.94 2.26
C SER A 108 -6.96 -14.86 3.27
N SER A 109 -7.83 -13.93 2.86
CA SER A 109 -8.37 -12.89 3.73
C SER A 109 -9.21 -13.40 4.91
N GLU A 110 -9.73 -14.62 4.82
CA GLU A 110 -10.54 -15.28 5.86
C GLU A 110 -9.66 -15.86 6.97
N ASP A 111 -8.42 -16.25 6.64
CA ASP A 111 -7.49 -16.88 7.57
C ASP A 111 -6.87 -15.87 8.55
N LEU A 112 -6.88 -14.58 8.21
CA LEU A 112 -6.19 -13.53 8.95
C LEU A 112 -7.16 -12.70 9.81
N SER A 113 -6.99 -12.80 11.13
CA SER A 113 -7.68 -11.96 12.10
C SER A 113 -7.05 -10.57 12.23
N PHE A 114 -7.79 -9.60 12.77
CA PHE A 114 -7.25 -8.26 13.03
C PHE A 114 -6.13 -8.27 14.09
N ASP A 115 -6.22 -9.15 15.07
CA ASP A 115 -5.19 -9.31 16.11
C ASP A 115 -3.90 -9.87 15.52
N ASP A 116 -4.00 -10.86 14.63
CA ASP A 116 -2.82 -11.42 13.94
C ASP A 116 -2.21 -10.39 13.00
N PHE A 117 -3.03 -9.64 12.26
CA PHE A 117 -2.58 -8.49 11.49
C PHE A 117 -1.81 -7.48 12.34
N SER A 118 -2.35 -7.14 13.51
CA SER A 118 -1.74 -6.17 14.42
C SER A 118 -0.37 -6.64 14.93
N LYS A 119 -0.25 -7.92 15.27
CA LYS A 119 1.03 -8.55 15.66
C LYS A 119 2.04 -8.53 14.52
N LEU A 120 1.62 -8.91 13.31
CA LEU A 120 2.49 -8.90 12.13
C LEU A 120 2.99 -7.49 11.78
N CYS A 121 2.12 -6.48 11.84
CA CYS A 121 2.53 -5.09 11.65
C CYS A 121 3.58 -4.67 12.68
N LYS A 122 3.41 -5.04 13.95
CA LYS A 122 4.39 -4.74 15.00
C LYS A 122 5.74 -5.40 14.71
N GLU A 123 5.76 -6.71 14.43
CA GLU A 123 6.98 -7.45 14.10
C GLU A 123 7.72 -6.86 12.89
N ILE A 124 7.00 -6.56 11.80
CA ILE A 124 7.62 -5.97 10.61
C ILE A 124 8.14 -4.56 10.89
N ASN A 125 7.40 -3.75 11.66
CA ASN A 125 7.84 -2.40 12.03
C ASN A 125 9.09 -2.42 12.92
N GLU A 126 9.22 -3.40 13.82
CA GLU A 126 10.42 -3.60 14.66
C GLU A 126 11.62 -4.04 13.83
N LEU A 127 11.39 -4.88 12.82
CA LEU A 127 12.42 -5.35 11.90
C LEU A 127 12.72 -4.37 10.76
N LYS A 128 11.93 -3.30 10.60
CA LYS A 128 11.99 -2.39 9.44
C LYS A 128 13.40 -1.87 9.16
N ASN A 129 14.10 -1.40 10.20
CA ASN A 129 15.46 -0.85 10.04
C ASN A 129 16.44 -1.94 9.59
N VAL A 130 16.34 -3.13 10.19
CA VAL A 130 17.16 -4.30 9.82
C VAL A 130 16.88 -4.74 8.37
N LEU A 131 15.61 -4.76 7.96
CA LEU A 131 15.21 -5.13 6.61
C LEU A 131 15.68 -4.11 5.56
N ILE A 132 15.68 -2.82 5.89
CA ILE A 132 16.19 -1.77 4.99
C ILE A 132 17.70 -1.92 4.79
N ASP A 133 18.45 -2.22 5.85
CA ASP A 133 19.91 -2.32 5.82
C ASP A 133 20.44 -3.61 5.15
N HIS A 134 19.60 -4.64 5.00
CA HIS A 134 20.03 -5.96 4.50
C HIS A 134 19.33 -6.45 3.22
N ILE A 135 18.23 -5.81 2.78
CA ILE A 135 17.55 -6.16 1.52
C ILE A 135 18.01 -5.26 0.35
N PHE A 136 18.58 -4.09 0.65
CA PHE A 136 18.99 -3.07 -0.33
C PHE A 136 20.40 -2.55 -0.07
#